data_AF-T1CGU0-F1
#
_entry.id   AF-T1CGU0-F1
#
_cell.length_a   1.000
_cell.length_b   1.000
_cell.length_c   1.000
_cell.angle_alpha   90.00
_cell.angle_beta   90.00
_cell.angle_gamma   90.00
#
_symmetry.space_group_name_H-M   'P 1'
#
loop_
_entity.id
_entity.type
_entity.pdbx_description
1 polymer ?
#
loop_
_entity_poly.entity_id
_entity_poly.type
_entity_poly.pdbx_seq_one_letter_code
_entity_poly.pdbx_strand_id
1 'polypeptide(L)'
;MPMSLHTLLVEVSPSYPIQVGPGLLCRSDLITPHLAGNTSAIVTNTTVAPLYLDRLAHMLTAEGQRVIPILLPDGESYKTRDSFNHIHDVLLEHRADRKTTVIALGGGVVGDLAGYAAATYLRGVPLIQVPTTLLSQVDSSVGGKTGINHPLGKNMIGAFHQPRLVLADTTTLDTLPQREFLAGLAEVIKYALIRDLPFLEWLEIHLEALLQRDPEILAQAILTSCRNKSTLVAA
;
A
#
# COMPACT_ATOMS: atom_id res chain seq x y z
N MET A 1 -19.52 -12.11 13.73
CA MET A 1 -18.31 -12.93 13.90
C MET A 1 -17.11 -12.00 13.97
N PRO A 2 -16.06 -12.27 14.76
CA PRO A 2 -14.86 -11.43 14.72
C PRO A 2 -14.30 -11.47 13.29
N MET A 3 -14.18 -10.31 12.66
CA MET A 3 -13.67 -10.22 11.29
C MET A 3 -12.21 -10.67 11.28
N SER A 4 -11.86 -11.56 10.34
CA SER A 4 -10.58 -12.29 10.34
C SER A 4 -9.42 -11.38 9.91
N LEU A 5 -8.36 -11.37 10.73
CA LEU A 5 -7.08 -10.79 10.37
C LEU A 5 -6.21 -11.90 9.76
N HIS A 6 -5.79 -11.71 8.52
CA HIS A 6 -4.89 -12.60 7.80
C HIS A 6 -3.49 -12.00 7.74
N THR A 7 -2.47 -12.85 7.80
CA THR A 7 -1.07 -12.43 7.66
C THR A 7 -0.35 -13.32 6.66
N LEU A 8 0.37 -12.70 5.73
CA LEU A 8 1.32 -13.36 4.81
C LEU A 8 2.71 -12.77 5.05
N LEU A 9 3.71 -13.61 5.31
CA LEU A 9 5.10 -13.18 5.33
C LEU A 9 5.68 -13.23 3.92
N VAL A 10 6.26 -12.12 3.45
CA VAL A 10 6.96 -12.05 2.16
C VAL A 10 8.45 -12.28 2.41
N GLU A 11 8.96 -13.41 1.91
CA GLU A 11 10.35 -13.85 2.11
C GLU A 11 11.30 -13.24 1.06
N VAL A 12 11.47 -11.92 1.11
CA VAL A 12 12.52 -11.19 0.38
C VAL A 12 13.55 -10.62 1.36
N SER A 13 14.57 -9.90 0.88
CA SER A 13 15.55 -9.24 1.75
C SER A 13 15.35 -7.72 1.75
N PRO A 14 14.93 -7.10 2.88
CA PRO A 14 14.42 -7.72 4.11
C PRO A 14 12.99 -8.28 3.95
N SER A 15 12.59 -9.22 4.80
CA SER A 15 11.24 -9.77 4.82
C SER A 15 10.27 -8.84 5.53
N TYR A 16 8.99 -8.91 5.18
CA TYR A 16 7.94 -8.09 5.80
C TYR A 16 6.58 -8.80 5.78
N PRO A 17 5.71 -8.51 6.76
CA PRO A 17 4.34 -9.01 6.75
C PRO A 17 3.43 -8.14 5.86
N ILE A 18 2.49 -8.81 5.22
CA ILE A 18 1.27 -8.25 4.66
C ILE A 18 0.12 -8.66 5.58
N GLN A 19 -0.55 -7.68 6.16
CA GLN A 19 -1.73 -7.89 7.00
C GLN A 19 -2.97 -7.47 6.24
N VAL A 20 -3.94 -8.39 6.15
CA VAL A 20 -5.16 -8.23 5.35
C VAL A 20 -6.37 -8.45 6.24
N GLY A 21 -7.34 -7.55 6.18
CA GLY A 21 -8.58 -7.67 6.93
C GLY A 21 -9.29 -6.31 7.03
N PRO A 22 -10.47 -6.26 7.64
CA PRO A 22 -11.22 -5.03 7.75
C PRO A 22 -10.87 -4.22 9.01
N GLY A 23 -10.87 -2.89 8.89
CA GLY A 23 -10.74 -1.96 10.01
C GLY A 23 -9.33 -1.89 10.60
N LEU A 24 -8.30 -2.21 9.81
CA LEU A 24 -6.91 -2.22 10.24
C LEU A 24 -6.32 -0.83 10.44
N LEU A 25 -6.85 0.22 9.80
CA LEU A 25 -6.34 1.59 9.97
C LEU A 25 -6.38 2.09 11.43
N CYS A 26 -7.25 1.52 12.26
CA CYS A 26 -7.39 1.86 13.68
C CYS A 26 -6.57 0.94 14.61
N ARG A 27 -5.79 -0.01 14.07
CA ARG A 27 -5.07 -1.02 14.85
C ARG A 27 -3.63 -0.60 15.06
N SER A 28 -3.38 0.18 16.11
CA SER A 28 -2.03 0.65 16.46
C SER A 28 -1.05 -0.49 16.75
N ASP A 29 -1.54 -1.59 17.33
CA ASP A 29 -0.78 -2.80 17.62
C ASP A 29 -0.17 -3.46 16.36
N LEU A 30 -0.78 -3.21 15.19
CA LEU A 30 -0.31 -3.73 13.91
C LEU A 30 0.76 -2.83 13.25
N ILE A 31 0.76 -1.53 13.54
CA ILE A 31 1.64 -0.55 12.87
C ILE A 31 2.85 -0.19 13.72
N THR A 32 2.65 0.04 15.02
CA THR A 32 3.70 0.51 15.94
C THR A 32 4.95 -0.38 15.98
N PRO A 33 4.89 -1.72 15.86
CA PRO A 33 6.10 -2.55 15.84
C PRO A 33 7.01 -2.29 14.63
N HIS A 34 6.47 -1.69 13.56
CA HIS A 34 7.18 -1.47 12.30
C HIS A 34 7.77 -0.05 12.17
N LEU A 35 7.41 0.87 13.08
CA LEU A 35 7.94 2.23 13.14
C LEU A 35 9.39 2.24 13.65
N ALA A 36 10.26 3.07 13.06
CA ALA A 36 11.67 3.15 13.50
C ALA A 36 11.96 4.21 14.56
N GLY A 37 11.06 5.17 14.75
CA GLY A 37 11.24 6.35 15.59
C GLY A 37 9.90 6.91 16.04
N ASN A 38 9.90 8.18 16.42
CA ASN A 38 8.71 8.90 16.90
C ASN A 38 8.12 9.87 15.85
N THR A 39 8.57 9.78 14.60
CA THR A 39 8.08 10.63 13.50
C THR A 39 7.58 9.76 12.36
N SER A 40 6.35 10.04 11.91
CA SER A 40 5.71 9.37 10.79
C SER A 40 5.26 10.41 9.76
N ALA A 41 5.73 10.27 8.52
CA ALA A 41 5.32 11.12 7.41
C ALA A 41 4.28 10.39 6.57
N ILE A 42 3.03 10.86 6.55
CA ILE A 42 1.95 10.23 5.81
C ILE A 42 1.83 10.92 4.45
N VAL A 43 2.17 10.20 3.38
CA VAL A 43 1.99 10.66 2.01
C VAL A 43 0.66 10.14 1.49
N THR A 44 -0.21 11.04 1.03
CA THR A 44 -1.52 10.69 0.47
C THR A 44 -1.91 11.69 -0.63
N ASN A 45 -3.10 11.55 -1.20
CA ASN A 45 -3.60 12.46 -2.23
C ASN A 45 -4.90 13.16 -1.81
N THR A 46 -5.32 14.15 -2.60
CA THR A 46 -6.53 14.97 -2.37
C THR A 46 -7.83 14.17 -2.26
N THR A 47 -7.89 12.96 -2.81
CA THR A 47 -9.08 12.10 -2.81
C THR A 47 -9.12 11.19 -1.58
N VAL A 48 -7.98 10.60 -1.21
CA VAL A 48 -7.84 9.64 -0.11
C VAL A 48 -7.73 10.35 1.25
N ALA A 49 -7.11 11.54 1.28
CA ALA A 49 -6.91 12.31 2.51
C ALA A 49 -8.21 12.54 3.32
N PRO A 50 -9.29 13.12 2.76
CA PRO A 50 -10.51 13.39 3.54
C PRO A 50 -11.22 12.12 4.05
N LEU A 51 -10.87 10.95 3.52
CA LEU A 51 -11.48 9.68 3.91
C LEU A 51 -10.74 9.01 5.07
N TYR A 52 -9.39 9.05 5.05
CA TYR A 52 -8.58 8.16 5.87
C TYR A 52 -7.40 8.82 6.60
N LEU A 53 -6.95 10.01 6.18
CA LEU A 53 -5.76 10.65 6.75
C LEU A 53 -5.94 10.93 8.24
N ASP A 54 -7.01 11.61 8.61
CA ASP A 54 -7.26 11.99 10.01
C ASP A 54 -7.38 10.76 10.92
N ARG A 55 -8.01 9.68 10.44
CA ARG A 55 -8.13 8.43 11.19
C ARG A 55 -6.75 7.84 11.51
N LEU A 56 -5.87 7.73 10.51
CA LEU A 56 -4.53 7.19 10.67
C LEU A 56 -3.64 8.12 11.51
N ALA A 57 -3.71 9.43 11.26
CA ALA A 57 -2.94 10.44 11.98
C ALA A 57 -3.30 10.46 13.47
N HIS A 58 -4.59 10.48 13.82
CA HIS A 58 -5.03 10.46 15.21
C HIS A 58 -4.56 9.21 15.95
N MET A 59 -4.64 8.04 15.31
CA MET A 59 -4.13 6.80 15.90
C MET A 59 -2.62 6.89 16.17
N LEU A 60 -1.83 7.35 15.19
CA LEU A 60 -0.38 7.49 15.36
C LEU A 60 -0.02 8.52 16.43
N THR A 61 -0.73 9.65 16.50
CA THR A 61 -0.52 10.67 17.53
C THR A 61 -0.89 10.17 18.92
N ALA A 62 -1.93 9.34 19.07
CA ALA A 62 -2.27 8.70 20.33
C ALA A 62 -1.16 7.75 20.83
N GLU A 63 -0.39 7.16 19.91
CA GLU A 63 0.80 6.35 20.18
C GLU A 63 2.09 7.21 20.33
N GLY A 64 1.96 8.53 20.46
CA GLY A 64 3.07 9.45 20.69
C GLY A 64 3.91 9.78 19.45
N GLN A 65 3.43 9.47 18.24
CA GLN A 65 4.11 9.87 17.00
C GLN A 65 3.83 11.34 16.67
N ARG A 66 4.89 12.05 16.28
CA ARG A 66 4.79 13.28 15.49
C ARG A 66 4.39 12.89 14.06
N VAL A 67 3.24 13.37 13.61
CA VAL A 67 2.73 13.10 12.25
C VAL A 67 3.00 14.28 11.33
N ILE A 68 3.55 14.01 10.14
CA ILE A 68 3.77 15.00 9.08
C ILE A 68 2.89 14.61 7.88
N PRO A 69 1.76 15.28 7.64
CA PRO A 69 0.93 15.01 6.46
C PRO A 69 1.56 15.63 5.20
N ILE A 70 1.59 14.87 4.11
CA ILE A 70 2.09 15.29 2.79
C ILE A 70 0.99 15.00 1.77
N LEU A 71 0.41 16.06 1.20
CA LEU A 71 -0.74 15.98 0.31
C LEU A 71 -0.31 16.18 -1.15
N LEU A 72 -0.62 15.20 -1.98
CA LEU A 72 -0.38 15.24 -3.42
C LEU A 72 -1.68 15.45 -4.20
N PRO A 73 -1.65 16.03 -5.40
CA PRO A 73 -2.79 15.97 -6.31
C PRO A 73 -3.08 14.52 -6.73
N ASP A 74 -4.34 14.18 -6.93
CA ASP A 74 -4.74 12.83 -7.36
C ASP A 74 -4.61 12.61 -8.87
N GLY A 75 -4.09 11.45 -9.27
CA GLY A 75 -3.99 11.00 -10.66
C GLY A 75 -2.57 10.60 -11.12
N GLU A 76 -2.52 9.68 -12.10
CA GLU A 76 -1.27 9.17 -12.70
C GLU A 76 -0.42 10.29 -13.34
N SER A 77 -1.03 11.37 -13.82
CA SER A 77 -0.33 12.54 -14.38
C SER A 77 0.54 13.27 -13.36
N TYR A 78 0.29 13.07 -12.06
CA TYR A 78 1.07 13.64 -10.97
C TYR A 78 2.16 12.69 -10.46
N LYS A 79 2.33 11.52 -11.09
CA LYS A 79 3.44 10.61 -10.82
C LYS A 79 4.73 11.10 -11.48
N THR A 80 5.17 12.29 -11.09
CA THR A 80 6.23 13.06 -11.76
C THR A 80 7.36 13.39 -10.79
N ARG A 81 8.44 13.94 -11.34
CA ARG A 81 9.56 14.47 -10.55
C ARG A 81 9.13 15.59 -9.60
N ASP A 82 8.17 16.41 -9.98
CA ASP A 82 7.75 17.56 -9.18
C ASP A 82 7.01 17.11 -7.91
N SER A 83 6.07 16.16 -8.03
CA SER A 83 5.42 15.57 -6.85
C SER A 83 6.40 14.80 -5.97
N PHE A 84 7.38 14.12 -6.58
CA PHE A 84 8.45 13.45 -5.85
C PHE A 84 9.31 14.45 -5.04
N ASN A 85 9.73 15.55 -5.67
CA ASN A 85 10.52 16.60 -5.00
C ASN A 85 9.72 17.25 -3.87
N HIS A 86 8.41 17.48 -4.06
CA HIS A 86 7.56 18.03 -3.02
C HIS A 86 7.56 17.17 -1.75
N ILE A 87 7.58 15.83 -1.87
CA ILE A 87 7.71 14.94 -0.70
C ILE A 87 9.03 15.21 0.04
N HIS A 88 10.14 15.34 -0.69
CA HIS A 88 11.45 15.65 -0.08
C HIS A 88 11.49 17.04 0.56
N ASP A 89 10.90 18.04 -0.08
CA ASP A 89 10.82 19.41 0.44
C ASP A 89 10.13 19.41 1.80
N VAL A 90 8.95 18.81 1.91
CA VAL A 90 8.20 18.74 3.17
C VAL A 90 8.98 17.98 4.25
N LEU A 91 9.65 16.86 3.90
CA LEU A 91 10.49 16.12 4.85
C LEU A 91 11.65 16.96 5.38
N LEU A 92 12.35 17.71 4.51
CA LEU A 92 13.47 18.58 4.89
C LEU A 92 12.99 19.77 5.74
N GLU A 93 11.90 20.43 5.36
CA GLU A 93 11.29 21.54 6.10
C GLU A 93 10.94 21.13 7.54
N HIS A 94 10.40 19.92 7.71
CA HIS A 94 10.03 19.37 9.01
C HIS A 94 11.20 18.76 9.79
N ARG A 95 12.41 18.75 9.20
CA ARG A 95 13.63 18.15 9.74
C ARG A 95 13.45 16.66 10.05
N ALA A 96 12.76 15.93 9.16
CA ALA A 96 12.62 14.48 9.26
C ALA A 96 14.01 13.81 9.22
N ASP A 97 14.30 12.95 10.18
CA ASP A 97 15.58 12.25 10.30
C ASP A 97 15.54 10.84 9.67
N ARG A 98 16.65 10.09 9.79
CA ARG A 98 16.77 8.73 9.24
C ARG A 98 15.83 7.71 9.91
N LYS A 99 15.22 8.03 11.05
CA LYS A 99 14.26 7.18 11.77
C LYS A 99 12.81 7.55 11.46
N THR A 100 12.57 8.58 10.63
CA THR A 100 11.23 8.92 10.17
C THR A 100 10.67 7.80 9.31
N THR A 101 9.47 7.31 9.64
CA THR A 101 8.79 6.30 8.83
C THR A 101 7.90 6.99 7.80
N VAL A 102 8.12 6.74 6.51
CA VAL A 102 7.21 7.17 5.45
C VAL A 102 6.08 6.16 5.36
N ILE A 103 4.84 6.64 5.43
CA ILE A 103 3.63 5.83 5.31
C ILE A 103 2.90 6.26 4.04
N ALA A 104 2.80 5.35 3.08
CA ALA A 104 2.09 5.58 1.82
C ALA A 104 0.61 5.20 1.97
N LEU A 105 -0.27 6.19 2.12
CA LEU A 105 -1.72 6.00 2.26
C LEU A 105 -2.40 6.35 0.95
N GLY A 106 -2.69 5.35 0.11
CA GLY A 106 -3.25 5.60 -1.23
C GLY A 106 -3.22 4.39 -2.16
N GLY A 107 -3.53 4.61 -3.44
CA GLY A 107 -3.37 3.61 -4.49
C GLY A 107 -1.92 3.48 -4.97
N GLY A 108 -1.71 2.77 -6.08
CA GLY A 108 -0.38 2.48 -6.62
C GLY A 108 0.46 3.72 -6.94
N VAL A 109 -0.16 4.82 -7.37
CA VAL A 109 0.53 6.11 -7.63
C VAL A 109 1.21 6.65 -6.38
N VAL A 110 0.46 6.75 -5.28
CA VAL A 110 0.98 7.21 -3.98
C VAL A 110 2.03 6.23 -3.47
N GLY A 111 1.75 4.92 -3.58
CA GLY A 111 2.67 3.86 -3.16
C GLY A 111 4.05 3.95 -3.84
N ASP A 112 4.08 4.19 -5.15
CA ASP A 112 5.31 4.31 -5.92
C ASP A 112 6.06 5.62 -5.63
N LEU A 113 5.35 6.76 -5.57
CA LEU A 113 5.96 8.05 -5.26
C LEU A 113 6.56 8.08 -3.86
N ALA A 114 5.76 7.69 -2.85
CA ALA A 114 6.19 7.66 -1.46
C ALA A 114 7.28 6.61 -1.24
N GLY A 115 7.17 5.45 -1.90
CA GLY A 115 8.19 4.41 -1.85
C GLY A 115 9.53 4.89 -2.42
N TYR A 116 9.51 5.58 -3.56
CA TYR A 116 10.73 6.11 -4.18
C TYR A 116 11.32 7.27 -3.36
N ALA A 117 10.46 8.13 -2.80
CA ALA A 117 10.88 9.18 -1.87
C ALA A 117 11.55 8.58 -0.63
N ALA A 118 10.97 7.52 -0.04
CA ALA A 118 11.54 6.82 1.11
C ALA A 118 12.88 6.14 0.78
N ALA A 119 13.02 5.57 -0.42
CA ALA A 119 14.26 4.94 -0.87
C ALA A 119 15.43 5.92 -0.99
N THR A 120 15.14 7.17 -1.35
CA THR A 120 16.16 8.17 -1.71
C THR A 120 16.41 9.20 -0.62
N TYR A 121 15.40 9.53 0.18
CA TYR A 121 15.52 10.49 1.29
C TYR A 121 16.56 10.00 2.30
N LEU A 122 17.58 10.82 2.57
CA LEU A 122 18.73 10.47 3.41
C LEU A 122 19.42 9.12 3.05
N ARG A 123 19.29 8.69 1.78
CA ARG A 123 19.74 7.40 1.23
C ARG A 123 18.98 6.18 1.79
N GLY A 124 17.74 6.36 2.20
CA GLY A 124 16.87 5.29 2.67
C GLY A 124 16.31 5.57 4.05
N VAL A 125 14.98 5.61 4.14
CA VAL A 125 14.21 5.64 5.38
C VAL A 125 13.16 4.53 5.38
N PRO A 126 12.67 4.12 6.57
CA PRO A 126 11.60 3.13 6.70
C PRO A 126 10.36 3.48 5.88
N LEU A 127 9.74 2.46 5.29
CA LEU A 127 8.51 2.57 4.50
C LEU A 127 7.43 1.64 5.07
N ILE A 128 6.19 2.11 5.18
CA ILE A 128 4.99 1.30 5.39
C ILE A 128 4.03 1.60 4.22
N GLN A 129 3.44 0.56 3.64
CA GLN A 129 2.44 0.69 2.59
C GLN A 129 1.04 0.47 3.18
N VAL A 130 0.12 1.39 2.92
CA VAL A 130 -1.30 1.30 3.29
C VAL A 130 -2.13 1.43 2.01
N PRO A 131 -2.16 0.36 1.18
CA PRO A 131 -2.81 0.38 -0.13
C PRO A 131 -4.35 0.47 0.00
N THR A 132 -4.96 1.42 -0.71
CA THR A 132 -6.42 1.71 -0.65
C THR A 132 -7.17 1.38 -1.94
N THR A 133 -6.50 0.81 -2.93
CA THR A 133 -7.15 0.25 -4.13
C THR A 133 -6.92 -1.26 -4.18
N LEU A 134 -7.87 -2.01 -4.74
CA LEU A 134 -7.71 -3.47 -4.87
C LEU A 134 -6.46 -3.81 -5.68
N LEU A 135 -6.22 -3.09 -6.79
CA LEU A 135 -5.01 -3.25 -7.60
C LEU A 135 -3.74 -3.08 -6.76
N SER A 136 -3.64 -2.02 -5.96
CA SER A 136 -2.46 -1.82 -5.10
C SER A 136 -2.34 -2.85 -3.98
N GLN A 137 -3.46 -3.40 -3.50
CA GLN A 137 -3.47 -4.43 -2.45
C GLN A 137 -2.96 -5.77 -2.97
N VAL A 138 -3.22 -6.12 -4.23
CA VAL A 138 -2.87 -7.43 -4.82
C VAL A 138 -1.62 -7.40 -5.69
N ASP A 139 -1.21 -6.22 -6.14
CA ASP A 139 -0.05 -6.05 -7.03
C ASP A 139 1.03 -5.17 -6.37
N SER A 140 0.78 -3.88 -6.17
CA SER A 140 1.82 -2.94 -5.66
C SER A 140 2.39 -3.31 -4.29
N SER A 141 1.65 -4.06 -3.48
CA SER A 141 2.03 -4.56 -2.16
C SER A 141 3.23 -5.52 -2.16
N VAL A 142 3.58 -6.14 -3.30
CA VAL A 142 4.67 -7.12 -3.39
C VAL A 142 5.64 -6.76 -4.53
N GLY A 143 6.94 -6.84 -4.26
CA GLY A 143 8.01 -6.70 -5.26
C GLY A 143 8.94 -5.50 -5.08
N GLY A 144 8.58 -4.55 -4.22
CA GLY A 144 9.44 -3.42 -3.84
C GLY A 144 9.76 -2.44 -4.96
N LYS A 145 9.14 -2.55 -6.13
CA LYS A 145 9.30 -1.59 -7.23
C LYS A 145 8.62 -0.28 -6.81
N THR A 146 9.35 0.82 -6.96
CA THR A 146 8.88 2.19 -6.68
C THR A 146 9.40 3.11 -7.77
N GLY A 147 8.72 4.22 -8.05
CA GLY A 147 9.24 5.15 -9.05
C GLY A 147 8.28 6.23 -9.53
N ILE A 148 8.74 6.96 -10.53
CA ILE A 148 8.04 8.05 -11.20
C ILE A 148 8.07 7.86 -12.73
N ASN A 149 7.16 8.59 -13.38
CA ASN A 149 7.12 8.69 -14.83
C ASN A 149 8.05 9.79 -15.33
N HIS A 150 8.60 9.56 -16.52
CA HIS A 150 9.23 10.57 -17.35
C HIS A 150 8.31 10.83 -18.57
N PRO A 151 8.29 12.02 -19.19
CA PRO A 151 7.50 12.26 -20.40
C PRO A 151 7.77 11.27 -21.54
N LEU A 152 8.96 10.67 -21.56
CA LEU A 152 9.38 9.66 -22.55
C LEU A 152 9.10 8.20 -22.13
N GLY A 153 8.60 7.95 -20.92
CA GLY A 153 8.36 6.57 -20.47
C GLY A 153 7.82 6.47 -19.04
N LYS A 154 6.90 5.54 -18.84
CA LYS A 154 6.32 5.25 -17.52
C LYS A 154 7.24 4.38 -16.68
N ASN A 155 7.31 4.65 -15.38
CA ASN A 155 8.09 3.88 -14.40
C ASN A 155 9.58 3.68 -14.76
N MET A 156 10.16 4.60 -15.53
CA MET A 156 11.55 4.48 -15.99
C MET A 156 12.58 4.96 -14.96
N ILE A 157 12.15 5.67 -13.92
CA ILE A 157 13.01 6.25 -12.88
C ILE A 157 12.47 5.77 -11.54
N GLY A 158 13.29 5.06 -10.76
CA GLY A 158 12.81 4.42 -9.55
C GLY A 158 13.89 3.70 -8.75
N ALA A 159 13.46 2.95 -7.74
CA ALA A 159 14.31 2.12 -6.91
C ALA A 159 13.55 0.85 -6.47
N PHE A 160 14.31 -0.19 -6.13
CA PHE A 160 13.79 -1.31 -5.36
C PHE A 160 13.91 -1.00 -3.87
N HIS A 161 12.79 -0.84 -3.17
CA HIS A 161 12.73 -0.51 -1.75
C HIS A 161 11.59 -1.26 -1.08
N GLN A 162 11.92 -2.20 -0.19
CA GLN A 162 10.92 -3.03 0.48
C GLN A 162 10.29 -2.27 1.66
N PRO A 163 8.96 -2.39 1.86
CA PRO A 163 8.33 -1.88 3.06
C PRO A 163 8.69 -2.73 4.28
N ARG A 164 8.44 -2.20 5.47
CA ARG A 164 8.47 -2.96 6.73
C ARG A 164 7.15 -3.63 7.06
N LEU A 165 6.06 -3.15 6.45
CA LEU A 165 4.69 -3.62 6.64
C LEU A 165 3.87 -3.19 5.42
N VAL A 166 2.98 -4.07 4.97
CA VAL A 166 1.82 -3.70 4.15
C VAL A 166 0.55 -3.92 4.97
N LEU A 167 -0.25 -2.87 5.12
CA LEU A 167 -1.52 -2.91 5.83
C LEU A 167 -2.68 -2.78 4.83
N ALA A 168 -3.21 -3.91 4.38
CA ALA A 168 -4.32 -4.00 3.43
C ALA A 168 -5.67 -4.02 4.17
N ASP A 169 -6.13 -2.83 4.59
CA ASP A 169 -7.45 -2.65 5.19
C ASP A 169 -8.54 -2.77 4.11
N THR A 170 -9.34 -3.84 4.15
CA THR A 170 -10.39 -4.09 3.15
C THR A 170 -11.54 -3.09 3.23
N THR A 171 -11.76 -2.42 4.37
CA THR A 171 -12.79 -1.36 4.49
C THR A 171 -12.46 -0.10 3.69
N THR A 172 -11.20 0.06 3.27
CA THR A 172 -10.84 1.15 2.35
C THR A 172 -11.44 0.95 0.96
N LEU A 173 -11.75 -0.30 0.60
CA LEU A 173 -12.36 -0.62 -0.69
C LEU A 173 -13.83 -0.22 -0.75
N ASP A 174 -14.51 0.02 0.38
CA ASP A 174 -15.93 0.43 0.42
C ASP A 174 -16.18 1.75 -0.32
N THR A 175 -15.20 2.67 -0.29
CA THR A 175 -15.29 3.96 -0.99
C THR A 175 -14.70 3.92 -2.40
N LEU A 176 -14.08 2.81 -2.79
CA LEU A 176 -13.42 2.68 -4.09
C LEU A 176 -14.46 2.68 -5.22
N PRO A 177 -14.30 3.53 -6.26
CA PRO A 177 -15.20 3.52 -7.41
C PRO A 177 -15.26 2.13 -8.04
N GLN A 178 -16.47 1.71 -8.44
CA GLN A 178 -16.69 0.34 -8.94
C GLN A 178 -15.76 -0.03 -10.11
N ARG A 179 -15.48 0.92 -11.01
CA ARG A 179 -14.59 0.68 -12.15
C ARG A 179 -13.15 0.35 -11.70
N GLU A 180 -12.65 1.04 -10.67
CA GLU A 180 -11.31 0.82 -10.13
C GLU A 180 -11.24 -0.48 -9.33
N PHE A 181 -12.32 -0.84 -8.64
CA PHE A 181 -12.45 -2.16 -8.01
C PHE A 181 -12.37 -3.29 -9.06
N LEU A 182 -13.16 -3.20 -10.14
CA LEU A 182 -13.13 -4.18 -11.22
C LEU A 182 -11.77 -4.25 -11.92
N ALA A 183 -11.06 -3.12 -12.07
CA ALA A 183 -9.70 -3.11 -12.60
C ALA A 183 -8.73 -3.90 -11.69
N GLY A 184 -8.85 -3.77 -10.37
CA GLY A 184 -8.10 -4.61 -9.43
C GLY A 184 -8.49 -6.09 -9.49
N LEU A 185 -9.77 -6.40 -9.68
CA LEU A 185 -10.25 -7.78 -9.80
C LEU A 185 -9.70 -8.47 -11.06
N ALA A 186 -9.46 -7.72 -12.14
CA ALA A 186 -8.79 -8.27 -13.32
C ALA A 186 -7.38 -8.79 -12.99
N GLU A 187 -6.62 -8.09 -12.13
CA GLU A 187 -5.31 -8.54 -11.67
C GLU A 187 -5.39 -9.78 -10.75
N VAL A 188 -6.45 -9.89 -9.94
CA VAL A 188 -6.74 -11.11 -9.15
C VAL A 188 -6.94 -12.31 -10.08
N ILE A 189 -7.81 -12.16 -11.10
CA ILE A 189 -8.09 -13.22 -12.09
C ILE A 189 -6.82 -13.58 -12.88
N LYS A 190 -6.00 -12.58 -13.23
CA LYS A 190 -4.72 -12.80 -13.90
C LYS A 190 -3.84 -13.78 -13.12
N TYR A 191 -3.71 -13.65 -11.80
CA TYR A 191 -2.89 -14.58 -10.99
C TYR A 191 -3.39 -16.01 -11.07
N ALA A 192 -4.71 -16.21 -11.01
CA ALA A 192 -5.31 -17.52 -11.16
C ALA A 192 -5.01 -18.14 -12.55
N LEU A 193 -5.26 -17.38 -13.62
CA LEU A 193 -5.07 -17.85 -15.00
C LEU A 193 -3.62 -18.20 -15.34
N ILE A 194 -2.64 -17.44 -14.83
CA ILE A 194 -1.24 -17.67 -15.23
C ILE A 194 -0.57 -18.80 -14.45
N ARG A 195 -1.08 -19.20 -13.28
CA ARG A 195 -0.35 -20.17 -12.42
C ARG A 195 -1.13 -20.91 -11.33
N ASP A 196 -2.41 -20.65 -11.09
CA ASP A 196 -3.12 -21.17 -9.91
C ASP A 196 -4.55 -21.61 -10.27
N LEU A 197 -4.65 -22.83 -10.83
CA LEU A 197 -5.93 -23.43 -11.22
C LEU A 197 -6.89 -23.61 -10.02
N PRO A 198 -6.46 -24.10 -8.84
CA PRO A 198 -7.33 -24.13 -7.67
C PRO A 198 -7.88 -22.76 -7.28
N PHE A 199 -7.07 -21.70 -7.41
CA PHE A 199 -7.56 -20.34 -7.18
C PHE A 199 -8.56 -19.89 -8.25
N LEU A 200 -8.38 -20.30 -9.52
CA LEU A 200 -9.36 -20.02 -10.58
C LEU A 200 -10.72 -20.66 -10.28
N GLU A 201 -10.73 -21.95 -9.93
CA GLU A 201 -11.94 -22.68 -9.55
C GLU A 201 -12.62 -22.04 -8.32
N TRP A 202 -11.83 -21.59 -7.35
CA TRP A 202 -12.33 -20.85 -6.20
C TRP A 202 -12.94 -19.50 -6.59
N LEU A 203 -12.31 -18.75 -7.50
CA LEU A 203 -12.85 -17.48 -8.00
C LEU A 203 -14.18 -17.68 -8.72
N GLU A 204 -14.34 -18.75 -9.51
CA GLU A 204 -15.59 -19.06 -10.21
C GLU A 204 -16.74 -19.32 -9.23
N ILE A 205 -16.48 -20.01 -8.13
CA ILE A 205 -17.47 -20.30 -7.07
C ILE A 205 -17.84 -19.02 -6.31
N HIS A 206 -16.89 -18.14 -6.03
CA HIS A 206 -17.06 -16.99 -5.14
C HIS A 206 -17.19 -15.63 -5.84
N LEU A 207 -17.30 -15.59 -7.17
CA LEU A 207 -17.31 -14.36 -7.95
C LEU A 207 -18.40 -13.37 -7.51
N GLU A 208 -19.61 -13.86 -7.25
CA GLU A 208 -20.72 -12.98 -6.82
C GLU A 208 -20.43 -12.32 -5.46
N ALA A 209 -19.90 -13.10 -4.50
CA ALA A 209 -19.50 -12.58 -3.20
C ALA A 209 -18.33 -11.57 -3.32
N LEU A 210 -17.38 -11.80 -4.22
CA LEU A 210 -16.31 -10.83 -4.51
C LEU A 210 -16.84 -9.52 -5.08
N LEU A 211 -17.78 -9.59 -6.04
CA LEU A 211 -18.40 -8.40 -6.63
C LEU A 211 -19.22 -7.61 -5.60
N GLN A 212 -19.78 -8.29 -4.61
CA GLN A 212 -20.46 -7.70 -3.46
C GLN A 212 -19.50 -7.28 -2.33
N ARG A 213 -18.18 -7.46 -2.51
CA ARG A 213 -17.13 -7.11 -1.55
C ARG A 213 -17.30 -7.80 -0.20
N ASP A 214 -17.73 -9.07 -0.20
CA ASP A 214 -17.80 -9.87 1.02
C ASP A 214 -16.45 -9.82 1.76
N PRO A 215 -16.41 -9.43 3.05
CA PRO A 215 -15.15 -9.16 3.75
C PRO A 215 -14.19 -10.35 3.80
N GLU A 216 -14.71 -11.56 3.99
CA GLU A 216 -13.90 -12.77 4.15
C GLU A 216 -13.35 -13.22 2.79
N ILE A 217 -14.23 -13.28 1.80
CA ILE A 217 -13.87 -13.69 0.44
C ILE A 217 -12.88 -12.67 -0.17
N LEU A 218 -13.10 -11.38 0.05
CA LEU A 218 -12.20 -10.33 -0.45
C LEU A 218 -10.82 -10.42 0.20
N ALA A 219 -10.75 -10.61 1.52
CA ALA A 219 -9.48 -10.80 2.23
C ALA A 219 -8.73 -12.03 1.72
N GLN A 220 -9.42 -13.16 1.51
CA GLN A 220 -8.82 -14.38 0.97
C GLN A 220 -8.30 -14.19 -0.46
N ALA A 221 -9.04 -13.49 -1.33
CA ALA A 221 -8.61 -13.19 -2.68
C ALA A 221 -7.35 -12.32 -2.72
N ILE A 222 -7.28 -11.29 -1.85
CA ILE A 222 -6.09 -10.45 -1.71
C ILE A 222 -4.90 -11.27 -1.23
N LEU A 223 -5.07 -12.06 -0.16
CA LEU A 223 -4.01 -12.88 0.42
C LEU A 223 -3.44 -13.89 -0.58
N THR A 224 -4.31 -14.55 -1.34
CA THR A 224 -3.93 -15.54 -2.35
C THR A 224 -3.22 -14.89 -3.53
N SER A 225 -3.67 -13.70 -3.95
CA SER A 225 -2.99 -12.91 -4.99
C SER A 225 -1.59 -12.48 -4.56
N CYS A 226 -1.44 -11.97 -3.33
CA CYS A 226 -0.14 -11.60 -2.77
C CYS A 226 0.81 -12.79 -2.68
N ARG A 227 0.31 -13.98 -2.28
CA ARG A 227 1.10 -15.22 -2.25
C ARG A 227 1.57 -15.62 -3.65
N ASN A 228 0.67 -15.57 -4.63
CA ASN A 228 1.00 -15.87 -6.02
C ASN A 228 2.08 -14.92 -6.56
N LYS A 229 2.00 -13.63 -6.22
CA LYS A 229 3.02 -12.64 -6.61
C LYS A 229 4.34 -12.85 -5.86
N SER A 230 4.32 -13.12 -4.55
CA SER A 230 5.56 -13.28 -3.76
C SER A 230 6.40 -14.45 -4.25
N THR A 231 5.76 -15.55 -4.67
CA THR A 231 6.48 -16.70 -5.24
C THR A 231 7.14 -16.38 -6.59
N LEU A 232 6.63 -15.40 -7.37
CA LEU A 232 7.33 -14.95 -8.59
C LEU A 232 8.55 -14.09 -8.29
N VAL A 233 8.51 -13.31 -7.21
CA VAL A 233 9.59 -12.38 -6.84
C VAL A 233 10.75 -13.10 -6.15
N ALA A 234 10.47 -14.20 -5.46
CA ALA A 234 11.47 -15.01 -4.75
C ALA A 234 12.21 -16.03 -5.65
N ALA A 235 11.73 -16.27 -6.87
CA ALA A 235 12.31 -17.20 -7.85
C ALA A 235 13.34 -16.51 -8.74
#